data_AF-A0A5C9B0T7-F1
#
_entry.id   AF-A0A5C9B0T7-F1
#
_cell.length_a   1.000
_cell.length_b   1.000
_cell.length_c   1.000
_cell.angle_alpha   90.00
_cell.angle_beta   90.00
_cell.angle_gamma   90.00
#
_symmetry.space_group_name_H-M   'P 1'
#
loop_
_entity.id
_entity.type
_entity.pdbx_description
1 polymer ?
#
loop_
_entity_poly.entity_id
_entity_poly.type
_entity_poly.pdbx_seq_one_letter_code
_entity_poly.pdbx_strand_id
1 'polypeptide(L)'
;LAQPLYRYEPKSADLLDGAVFAFVSSAGTDPEIILPIEARKIDERWKWHTAGARFSDHSLTLRHQDKDVWTFLNEQRDPMFRAGQTDTYRLFQDRLFEISTLVSTTRAKAKSAR
;
A
#
# COMPACT_ATOMS: atom_id res chain seq x y z
N LEU A 1 15.67 7.00 -11.87
CA LEU A 1 14.33 6.35 -11.94
C LEU A 1 13.78 6.20 -10.54
N ALA A 2 12.46 6.23 -10.37
CA ALA A 2 11.79 5.87 -9.12
C ALA A 2 12.25 4.47 -8.66
N GLN A 3 12.60 4.34 -7.39
CA GLN A 3 13.00 3.07 -6.78
C GLN A 3 11.88 2.55 -5.89
N PRO A 4 11.63 1.24 -5.86
CA PRO A 4 10.70 0.67 -4.91
C PRO A 4 11.28 0.80 -3.49
N LEU A 5 10.40 1.04 -2.51
CA LEU A 5 10.75 0.90 -1.10
C LEU A 5 11.11 -0.55 -0.77
N TYR A 6 10.41 -1.49 -1.42
CA TYR A 6 10.62 -2.91 -1.24
C TYR A 6 10.13 -3.68 -2.47
N ARG A 7 10.91 -4.66 -2.93
CA ARG A 7 10.49 -5.67 -3.90
C ARG A 7 10.42 -7.00 -3.19
N TYR A 8 9.28 -7.67 -3.26
CA TYR A 8 9.06 -8.94 -2.57
C TYR A 8 9.10 -10.10 -3.53
N GLU A 9 9.64 -11.21 -3.03
CA GLU A 9 9.66 -12.46 -3.76
C GLU A 9 8.24 -13.05 -3.87
N PRO A 10 7.88 -13.63 -5.02
CA PRO A 10 6.64 -14.35 -5.16
C PRO A 10 6.54 -15.53 -4.18
N LYS A 11 5.39 -15.64 -3.52
CA LYS A 11 5.09 -16.77 -2.61
C LYS A 11 4.02 -17.71 -3.16
N SER A 12 3.47 -17.42 -4.34
CA SER A 12 2.45 -18.23 -5.01
C SER A 12 2.71 -18.27 -6.51
N ALA A 13 2.24 -19.33 -7.18
CA ALA A 13 2.36 -19.48 -8.63
C ALA A 13 1.56 -18.42 -9.43
N ASP A 14 0.60 -17.75 -8.77
CA ASP A 14 -0.24 -16.71 -9.36
C ASP A 14 0.35 -15.30 -9.21
N LEU A 15 1.55 -15.17 -8.64
CA LEU A 15 2.29 -13.92 -8.52
C LEU A 15 3.61 -14.09 -9.26
N LEU A 16 3.88 -13.24 -10.26
CA LEU A 16 5.14 -13.26 -11.00
C LEU A 16 6.18 -12.35 -10.35
N ASP A 17 5.75 -11.18 -9.88
CA ASP A 17 6.60 -10.17 -9.26
C ASP A 17 5.74 -9.15 -8.51
N GLY A 18 6.33 -8.47 -7.54
CA GLY A 18 5.66 -7.43 -6.78
C GLY A 18 6.61 -6.45 -6.10
N ALA A 19 6.21 -5.19 -6.07
CA ALA A 19 6.97 -4.12 -5.45
C ALA A 19 6.05 -3.10 -4.76
N VAL A 20 6.61 -2.39 -3.79
CA VAL A 20 5.96 -1.31 -3.05
C VAL A 20 6.68 -0.01 -3.37
N PHE A 21 5.92 0.99 -3.77
CA PHE A 21 6.37 2.36 -3.97
C PHE A 21 5.71 3.30 -2.97
N ALA A 22 6.27 4.49 -2.81
CA ALA A 22 5.63 5.60 -2.11
C ALA A 22 5.56 6.81 -3.04
N PHE A 23 4.41 7.48 -3.04
CA PHE A 23 4.29 8.84 -3.53
C PHE A 23 4.52 9.78 -2.36
N VAL A 24 5.33 10.81 -2.57
CA VAL A 24 5.66 11.82 -1.57
C VAL A 24 5.34 13.18 -2.17
N SER A 25 4.74 14.08 -1.40
CA SER A 25 4.48 15.45 -1.86
C SER A 25 5.76 16.28 -1.95
N SER A 26 5.66 17.47 -2.55
CA SER A 26 6.79 18.40 -2.64
C SER A 26 7.20 19.00 -1.28
N ALA A 27 6.32 18.94 -0.28
CA ALA A 27 6.60 19.42 1.08
C ALA A 27 7.51 18.45 1.86
N GLY A 28 7.41 17.15 1.57
CA GLY A 28 8.47 16.15 1.70
C GLY A 28 8.98 15.82 3.10
N THR A 29 8.43 14.74 3.69
CA THR A 29 9.21 13.75 4.48
C THR A 29 8.50 12.39 4.55
N ASP A 30 7.17 12.37 4.56
CA ASP A 30 6.32 11.20 4.71
C ASP A 30 5.60 10.81 3.40
N PRO A 31 5.24 9.53 3.23
CA PRO A 31 4.44 9.10 2.08
C PRO A 31 3.04 9.72 2.09
N GLU A 32 2.48 10.04 0.93
CA GLU A 32 1.06 10.39 0.77
C GLU A 32 0.23 9.14 0.42
N ILE A 33 0.82 8.28 -0.42
CA ILE A 33 0.23 7.03 -0.89
C ILE A 33 1.30 5.93 -0.88
N ILE A 34 1.00 4.80 -0.25
CA ILE A 34 1.75 3.55 -0.43
C ILE A 34 1.10 2.77 -1.58
N LEU A 35 1.90 2.41 -2.58
CA LEU A 35 1.44 1.76 -3.81
C LEU A 35 2.11 0.40 -4.02
N PRO A 36 1.46 -0.72 -3.62
CA PRO A 36 1.76 -2.02 -4.19
C PRO A 36 1.43 -2.08 -5.68
N ILE A 37 2.35 -2.64 -6.45
CA ILE A 37 2.16 -3.04 -7.85
C ILE A 37 2.57 -4.51 -7.97
N GLU A 38 1.73 -5.33 -8.57
CA GLU A 38 1.93 -6.77 -8.72
C GLU A 38 1.60 -7.23 -10.14
N ALA A 39 2.38 -8.17 -10.65
CA ALA A 39 2.03 -8.94 -11.85
C ALA A 39 1.35 -10.24 -11.41
N ARG A 40 0.01 -10.28 -11.45
CA ARG A 40 -0.80 -11.42 -11.00
C ARG A 40 -1.38 -12.22 -12.17
N LYS A 41 -1.53 -13.53 -11.99
CA LYS A 41 -2.21 -14.41 -12.94
C LYS A 41 -3.72 -14.36 -12.71
N ILE A 42 -4.48 -14.04 -13.75
CA ILE A 42 -5.96 -14.03 -13.75
C ILE A 42 -6.43 -14.61 -15.09
N ASP A 43 -7.27 -15.64 -15.04
CA ASP A 43 -7.81 -16.35 -16.21
C ASP A 43 -6.71 -16.78 -17.18
N GLU A 44 -5.65 -17.42 -16.66
CA GLU A 44 -4.47 -17.86 -17.43
C GLU A 44 -3.64 -16.73 -18.07
N ARG A 45 -3.87 -15.46 -17.72
CA ARG A 45 -3.12 -14.31 -18.24
C ARG A 45 -2.50 -13.49 -17.11
N TRP A 46 -1.29 -12.98 -17.36
CA TRP A 46 -0.66 -12.02 -16.45
C TRP A 46 -1.28 -10.63 -16.62
N LYS A 47 -1.70 -10.03 -15.51
CA LYS A 47 -2.28 -8.68 -15.46
C LYS A 47 -1.58 -7.88 -14.36
N TRP A 48 -1.48 -6.57 -14.58
CA TRP A 48 -1.00 -5.64 -13.56
C TRP A 48 -2.11 -5.32 -12.57
N HIS A 49 -1.79 -5.47 -11.29
CA HIS A 49 -2.64 -5.14 -10.17
C HIS A 49 -2.00 -4.05 -9.34
N THR A 50 -2.81 -3.11 -8.89
CA THR A 50 -2.35 -2.03 -8.03
C THR A 50 -3.44 -1.63 -7.05
N ALA A 51 -3.05 -1.09 -5.90
CA ALA A 51 -3.97 -0.56 -4.92
C ALA A 51 -3.33 0.66 -4.24
N GLY A 52 -4.04 1.79 -4.21
CA GLY A 52 -3.61 2.95 -3.43
C GLY A 52 -3.96 2.76 -1.95
N ALA A 53 -2.96 2.75 -1.07
CA ALA A 53 -3.16 2.85 0.37
C ALA A 53 -2.83 4.28 0.82
N ARG A 54 -3.85 4.99 1.31
CA ARG A 54 -3.73 6.38 1.79
C ARG A 54 -2.82 6.46 3.03
N PHE A 55 -1.87 7.39 3.00
CA PHE A 55 -1.03 7.76 4.14
C PHE A 55 -1.05 9.27 4.39
N SER A 56 -2.18 9.92 4.13
CA SER A 56 -2.29 11.38 4.26
C SER A 56 -3.73 11.81 4.51
N ASP A 57 -3.91 12.95 5.17
CA ASP A 57 -5.20 13.61 5.40
C ASP A 57 -5.63 14.48 4.20
N HIS A 58 -4.78 14.61 3.17
CA HIS A 58 -5.13 15.32 1.96
C HIS A 58 -6.15 14.54 1.12
N SER A 59 -6.92 15.27 0.30
CA SER A 59 -7.61 14.65 -0.84
C SER A 59 -6.56 14.22 -1.87
N LEU A 60 -6.65 12.99 -2.35
CA LEU A 60 -5.64 12.36 -3.18
C LEU A 60 -6.29 11.72 -4.40
N THR A 61 -5.66 11.89 -5.56
CA THR A 61 -6.01 11.19 -6.79
C THR A 61 -4.77 10.50 -7.33
N LEU A 62 -4.87 9.18 -7.54
CA LEU A 62 -3.86 8.41 -8.24
C LEU A 62 -4.27 8.30 -9.71
N ARG A 63 -3.39 8.76 -10.59
CA ARG A 63 -3.61 8.76 -12.03
C ARG A 63 -2.57 7.88 -12.72
N HIS A 64 -3.03 7.02 -13.62
CA HIS A 64 -2.18 6.28 -14.53
C HIS A 64 -2.46 6.78 -15.96
N GLN A 65 -1.45 7.40 -16.58
CA GLN A 65 -1.61 8.18 -17.81
C GLN A 65 -2.67 9.29 -17.62
N ASP A 66 -3.73 9.29 -18.41
CA ASP A 66 -4.82 10.28 -18.34
C ASP A 66 -6.05 9.78 -17.57
N LYS A 67 -5.94 8.64 -16.90
CA LYS A 67 -7.06 8.01 -16.20
C LYS A 67 -6.85 7.95 -14.69
N ASP A 68 -7.84 8.44 -13.96
CA ASP A 68 -7.93 8.28 -12.51
C ASP A 68 -8.22 6.81 -12.20
N VAL A 69 -7.34 6.18 -11.42
CA VAL A 69 -7.43 4.76 -11.06
C VAL A 69 -7.79 4.55 -9.60
N TRP A 70 -7.66 5.60 -8.78
CA TRP A 70 -8.05 5.61 -7.38
C TRP A 70 -8.17 7.05 -6.87
N THR A 71 -9.13 7.31 -6.00
CA THR A 71 -9.34 8.63 -5.39
C THR A 71 -9.75 8.48 -3.93
N PHE A 72 -9.28 9.40 -3.10
CA PHE A 72 -9.79 9.66 -1.77
C PHE A 72 -10.13 11.14 -1.66
N LEU A 73 -11.37 11.45 -1.31
CA LEU A 73 -11.81 12.81 -1.04
C LEU A 73 -11.93 12.99 0.47
N ASN A 74 -11.19 13.95 1.03
CA ASN A 74 -11.37 14.38 2.40
C ASN A 74 -12.35 15.56 2.44
N GLU A 75 -13.65 15.27 2.46
CA GLU A 75 -14.72 16.28 2.54
C GLU A 75 -14.79 16.98 3.90
N GLN A 76 -14.17 16.40 4.93
CA GLN A 76 -14.25 16.86 6.32
C GLN A 76 -12.93 17.48 6.81
N ARG A 77 -12.03 17.85 5.89
CA ARG A 77 -10.73 18.42 6.27
C ARG A 77 -10.94 19.70 7.09
N ASP A 78 -10.63 19.64 8.39
CA ASP A 78 -10.60 20.83 9.23
C ASP A 78 -9.32 21.63 8.91
N PRO A 79 -9.42 22.91 8.53
CA PRO A 79 -8.26 23.75 8.23
C PRO A 79 -7.36 24.02 9.45
N MET A 80 -7.79 23.65 10.67
CA MET A 80 -7.09 23.84 11.93
C MET A 80 -6.62 22.54 12.61
N PHE A 81 -6.52 21.42 11.86
CA PHE A 81 -6.02 20.11 12.37
C PHE A 81 -6.81 19.53 13.56
N ARG A 82 -8.10 19.83 13.69
CA ARG A 82 -8.92 19.15 14.70
C ARG A 82 -9.19 17.73 14.20
N ALA A 83 -8.80 16.74 14.99
CA ALA A 83 -8.90 15.32 14.66
C ALA A 83 -10.30 14.95 14.11
N GLY A 84 -10.39 14.82 12.79
CA GLY A 84 -11.55 14.33 12.06
C GLY A 84 -11.57 12.79 11.98
N GLN A 85 -12.71 12.21 11.62
CA GLN A 85 -12.88 10.76 11.53
C GLN A 85 -11.91 10.10 10.52
N THR A 86 -11.41 10.88 9.56
CA THR A 86 -10.47 10.48 8.51
C THR A 86 -8.99 10.65 8.87
N ASP A 87 -8.69 11.28 10.01
CA ASP A 87 -7.32 11.59 10.44
C ASP A 87 -6.62 10.38 11.08
N THR A 88 -7.38 9.30 11.28
CA THR A 88 -6.81 7.98 11.51
C THR A 88 -6.46 7.34 10.17
N TYR A 89 -5.22 6.85 10.06
CA TYR A 89 -4.84 5.95 8.97
C TYR A 89 -5.83 4.79 8.98
N ARG A 90 -6.57 4.57 7.89
CA ARG A 90 -7.42 3.39 7.78
C ARG A 90 -6.49 2.18 7.89
N LEU A 91 -6.61 1.41 8.97
CA LEU A 91 -6.28 0.00 8.92
C LEU A 91 -7.03 -0.58 7.71
N PHE A 92 -6.47 -1.58 7.04
CA PHE A 92 -7.10 -2.32 5.92
C PHE A 92 -8.38 -3.09 6.38
N GLN A 93 -9.15 -2.56 7.32
CA GLN A 93 -10.27 -3.15 8.04
C GLN A 93 -11.47 -3.50 7.15
N ASP A 94 -11.59 -2.90 5.96
CA ASP A 94 -12.67 -3.28 5.02
C ASP A 94 -12.32 -4.53 4.17
N ARG A 95 -11.21 -5.19 4.47
CA ARG A 95 -11.00 -6.59 4.08
C ARG A 95 -10.99 -7.44 5.34
N LEU A 96 -11.95 -8.35 5.45
CA LEU A 96 -11.87 -9.44 6.43
C LEU A 96 -10.63 -10.27 6.08
N PHE A 97 -9.59 -10.16 6.89
CA PHE A 97 -8.46 -11.09 6.84
C PHE A 97 -8.68 -12.15 7.91
N GLU A 98 -8.74 -13.40 7.49
CA GLU A 98 -8.58 -14.53 8.38
C GLU A 98 -7.20 -14.42 9.04
N ILE A 99 -7.11 -14.53 10.38
CA ILE A 99 -5.82 -14.50 11.09
C ILE A 99 -4.85 -15.55 10.54
N SER A 100 -5.37 -16.67 10.03
CA SER A 100 -4.62 -17.73 9.36
C SER A 100 -3.88 -17.26 8.09
N THR A 101 -4.30 -16.15 7.47
CA THR A 101 -3.69 -15.58 6.26
C THR A 101 -2.60 -14.55 6.56
N LEU A 102 -2.45 -14.12 7.82
CA LEU A 102 -1.37 -13.23 8.24
C LEU A 102 -0.10 -14.04 8.50
N VAL A 103 0.80 -14.08 7.51
CA VAL A 103 2.13 -14.67 7.69
C VAL A 103 3.00 -13.72 8.51
N SER A 104 3.06 -13.97 9.82
CA SER A 104 4.06 -13.40 10.73
C SER A 104 5.44 -13.97 10.39
N THR A 105 6.28 -13.21 9.68
CA THR A 105 7.72 -13.50 9.64
C THR A 105 8.39 -12.91 10.86
N THR A 106 8.18 -13.53 12.02
CA THR A 106 9.11 -13.34 13.14
C THR A 106 10.29 -14.28 12.94
N ARG A 107 11.42 -13.78 12.40
CA ARG A 107 12.69 -14.50 12.53
C ARG A 107 13.06 -14.51 14.01
N ALA A 108 12.84 -15.63 14.69
CA ALA A 108 13.49 -15.88 15.97
C ALA A 108 15.01 -15.91 15.74
N LYS A 109 15.75 -15.00 16.40
CA LYS A 109 17.21 -15.10 16.50
C LYS A 109 17.53 -16.42 17.20
N ALA A 110 18.24 -17.31 16.52
CA ALA A 110 18.88 -18.46 17.14
C ALA A 110 19.86 -17.95 18.22
N LYS A 111 19.61 -18.26 19.49
CA LYS A 111 20.64 -18.22 20.52
C LYS A 111 21.45 -19.51 20.40
N SER A 112 22.66 -19.38 19.86
CA SER A 112 23.74 -20.32 20.09
C SER A 112 24.09 -20.30 21.58
N ALA A 113 24.02 -21.45 22.24
CA ALA A 113 24.62 -21.67 23.55
C ALA A 113 25.50 -22.92 23.44
N ARG A 114 26.79 -22.71 23.73
CA ARG A 114 27.79 -23.74 24.00
C ARG A 114 27.47 -24.45 25.31
#